data_AF-T0INU4-F1
#
_entry.id   AF-T0INU4-F1
#
_cell.length_a   1.000
_cell.length_b   1.000
_cell.length_c   1.000
_cell.angle_alpha   90.00
_cell.angle_beta   90.00
_cell.angle_gamma   90.00
#
_symmetry.space_group_name_H-M   'P 1'
#
loop_
_entity.id
_entity.type
_entity.pdbx_description
1 polymer ?
#
loop_
_entity_poly.entity_id
_entity_poly.type
_entity_poly.pdbx_seq_one_letter_code
_entity_poly.pdbx_strand_id
1 'polypeptide(L)'
;MTQASERAVAALEGGRQQDAVAIAQDAAAAGDAECLALLARWRLIGSPLPRDLPEARRLLRAATLAGSEDAAMMEAALTANGTGAPQDWSGATAILREAAERYGGPAAEDAALLSRMDLDDEGYPLALPEPESLGRDYQVKRWRQFLTPEECAHLAMSVRDLLAPSIVADPRTGRSIPHPIRTSSAAVVGPTRESLPLQAIMRRLAAATGTRVEQGEPLNVLHYAPGQEYREHMDTLPHVTNQRTVTALIYLNTGYVGGETRFPAQNLSVAGGGGDMVAFANTLPDGSPDPRSRHAGVPVRQGVKWAATRWIRAKPFDVWNHG
;
A
#
# COMPACT_ATOMS: atom_id res chain seq x y z
N MET A 1 -0.60 5.24 24.05
CA MET A 1 -1.97 5.02 24.54
C MET A 1 -2.14 5.61 25.94
N THR A 2 -3.18 6.43 26.13
CA THR A 2 -3.61 6.94 27.44
C THR A 2 -4.66 6.02 28.06
N GLN A 3 -4.87 6.15 29.37
CA GLN A 3 -5.90 5.40 30.10
C GLN A 3 -7.31 5.60 29.50
N ALA A 4 -7.61 6.79 28.97
CA ALA A 4 -8.89 7.07 28.32
C ALA A 4 -9.01 6.34 26.98
N SER A 5 -7.95 6.37 26.16
CA SER A 5 -7.93 5.68 24.86
C SER A 5 -8.08 4.15 25.02
N GLU A 6 -7.42 3.54 26.02
CA GLU A 6 -7.54 2.12 26.32
C GLU A 6 -8.95 1.73 26.76
N ARG A 7 -9.58 2.56 27.59
CA ARG A 7 -10.98 2.37 28.02
C ARG A 7 -11.95 2.47 26.85
N ALA A 8 -11.73 3.42 25.94
CA ALA A 8 -12.55 3.57 24.75
C ALA A 8 -12.43 2.34 23.83
N VAL A 9 -11.20 1.86 23.59
CA VAL A 9 -10.96 0.63 22.80
C VAL A 9 -11.59 -0.59 23.46
N ALA A 10 -11.38 -0.80 24.76
CA ALA A 10 -11.96 -1.93 25.49
C ALA A 10 -13.51 -1.89 25.52
N ALA A 11 -14.11 -0.69 25.57
CA ALA A 11 -15.55 -0.53 25.45
C ALA A 11 -16.05 -0.95 24.06
N LEU A 12 -15.33 -0.56 23.00
CA LEU A 12 -15.66 -0.93 21.63
C LEU A 12 -15.54 -2.45 21.40
N GLU A 13 -14.44 -3.06 21.85
CA GLU A 13 -14.22 -4.51 21.79
C GLU A 13 -15.29 -5.29 22.59
N GLY A 14 -15.77 -4.71 23.68
CA GLY A 14 -16.88 -5.23 24.48
C GLY A 14 -18.28 -4.96 23.90
N GLY A 15 -18.38 -4.47 22.66
CA GLY A 15 -19.66 -4.20 21.97
C GLY A 15 -20.39 -2.92 22.43
N ARG A 16 -19.80 -2.14 23.35
CA ARG A 16 -20.39 -0.90 23.88
C ARG A 16 -19.95 0.30 23.05
N GLN A 17 -20.44 0.36 21.81
CA GLN A 17 -20.06 1.39 20.83
C GLN A 17 -20.33 2.81 21.32
N GLN A 18 -21.50 3.06 21.93
CA GLN A 18 -21.86 4.39 22.43
C GLN A 18 -20.93 4.84 23.55
N ASP A 19 -20.62 3.95 24.50
CA ASP A 19 -19.67 4.24 25.59
C ASP A 19 -18.27 4.54 25.06
N ALA A 20 -17.80 3.74 24.08
CA ALA A 20 -16.50 3.93 23.47
C ALA A 20 -16.38 5.32 22.82
N VAL A 21 -17.41 5.72 22.07
CA VAL A 21 -17.48 7.03 21.43
C VAL A 21 -17.52 8.15 22.47
N ALA A 22 -18.36 8.03 23.50
CA ALA A 22 -18.47 9.04 24.55
C ALA A 22 -17.14 9.23 25.31
N ILE A 23 -16.49 8.14 25.73
CA ILE A 23 -15.19 8.19 26.42
C ILE A 23 -14.14 8.91 25.55
N ALA A 24 -14.06 8.56 24.26
CA ALA A 24 -13.11 9.16 23.34
C ALA A 24 -13.42 10.64 23.08
N GLN A 25 -14.69 11.01 22.93
CA GLN A 25 -15.11 12.40 22.72
C GLN A 25 -14.82 13.29 23.93
N ASP A 26 -15.14 12.81 25.13
CA ASP A 26 -14.91 13.56 26.37
C ASP A 26 -13.41 13.81 26.60
N ALA A 27 -12.58 12.78 26.42
CA ALA A 27 -11.13 12.90 26.57
C ALA A 27 -10.51 13.78 25.46
N ALA A 28 -10.97 13.63 24.21
CA ALA A 28 -10.52 14.47 23.10
C ALA A 28 -10.89 15.94 23.31
N ALA A 29 -12.07 16.24 23.86
CA ALA A 29 -12.47 17.59 24.22
C ALA A 29 -11.59 18.20 25.31
N ALA A 30 -10.99 17.36 26.17
CA ALA A 30 -9.98 17.76 27.16
C ALA A 30 -8.55 17.83 26.59
N GLY A 31 -8.34 17.59 25.30
CA GLY A 31 -7.04 17.68 24.63
C GLY A 31 -6.22 16.39 24.65
N ASP A 32 -6.81 15.24 24.98
CA ASP A 32 -6.11 13.94 24.92
C ASP A 32 -5.75 13.58 23.47
N ALA A 33 -4.45 13.57 23.18
CA ALA A 33 -3.91 13.34 21.84
C ALA A 33 -4.28 11.96 21.28
N GLU A 34 -4.30 10.93 22.12
CA GLU A 34 -4.56 9.55 21.70
C GLU A 34 -6.05 9.33 21.38
N CYS A 35 -6.95 9.96 22.15
CA CYS A 35 -8.38 9.96 21.87
C CYS A 35 -8.73 10.81 20.63
N LEU A 36 -8.04 11.94 20.41
CA LEU A 36 -8.16 12.70 19.15
C LEU A 36 -7.76 11.83 17.94
N ALA A 37 -6.62 11.14 18.02
CA ALA A 37 -6.16 10.22 16.99
C ALA A 37 -7.12 9.03 16.79
N LEU A 38 -7.68 8.49 17.87
CA LEU A 38 -8.64 7.39 17.83
C LEU A 38 -9.94 7.80 17.11
N LEU A 39 -10.51 8.95 17.46
CA LEU A 39 -11.69 9.49 16.78
C LEU A 39 -11.40 9.73 15.29
N ALA A 40 -10.22 10.26 14.97
CA ALA A 40 -9.84 10.46 13.58
C ALA A 40 -9.78 9.13 12.80
N ARG A 41 -9.16 8.09 13.36
CA ARG A 41 -9.14 6.74 12.76
C ARG A 41 -10.54 6.18 12.56
N TRP A 42 -11.44 6.33 13.52
CA TRP A 42 -12.84 5.89 13.37
C TRP A 42 -13.56 6.64 12.26
N ARG A 43 -13.31 7.95 12.09
CA ARG A 43 -13.84 8.75 10.99
C ARG A 43 -13.22 8.41 9.63
N LEU A 44 -11.98 7.96 9.57
CA LEU A 44 -11.36 7.43 8.34
C LEU A 44 -11.99 6.10 7.93
N ILE A 45 -12.06 5.17 8.89
CA ILE A 45 -12.56 3.80 8.66
C ILE A 45 -14.07 3.81 8.38
N GLY A 46 -14.83 4.65 9.09
CA GLY A 46 -16.29 4.67 9.04
C GLY A 46 -16.96 3.72 10.04
N SER A 47 -16.25 3.36 11.12
CA SER A 47 -16.79 2.58 12.23
C SER A 47 -15.98 2.85 13.52
N PRO A 48 -16.62 2.98 14.70
CA PRO A 48 -18.07 2.99 14.94
C PRO A 48 -18.75 4.31 14.53
N LEU A 49 -17.99 5.34 14.14
CA LEU A 49 -18.51 6.60 13.64
C LEU A 49 -18.66 6.57 12.12
N PRO A 50 -19.67 7.23 11.53
CA PRO A 50 -19.78 7.31 10.08
C PRO A 50 -18.55 8.03 9.49
N ARG A 51 -18.14 7.59 8.31
CA ARG A 51 -16.95 8.09 7.63
C ARG A 51 -17.09 9.58 7.35
N ASP A 52 -16.07 10.35 7.71
CA ASP A 52 -15.99 11.79 7.48
C ASP A 52 -14.51 12.17 7.32
N LEU A 53 -14.03 12.21 6.08
CA LEU A 53 -12.62 12.42 5.78
C LEU A 53 -12.15 13.85 6.16
N PRO A 54 -12.91 14.93 5.87
CA PRO A 54 -12.54 16.26 6.35
C PRO A 54 -12.47 16.36 7.88
N GLU A 55 -13.43 15.78 8.60
CA GLU A 55 -13.39 15.79 10.07
C GLU A 55 -12.25 14.92 10.61
N ALA A 56 -11.97 13.78 9.99
CA ALA A 56 -10.80 12.97 10.32
C ALA A 56 -9.50 13.77 10.20
N ARG A 57 -9.35 14.58 9.14
CA ARG A 57 -8.18 15.45 8.96
C ARG A 57 -8.08 16.51 10.04
N ARG A 58 -9.20 17.13 10.43
CA ARG A 58 -9.24 18.11 11.52
C ARG A 58 -8.81 17.48 12.85
N LEU A 59 -9.32 16.28 13.16
CA LEU A 59 -9.00 15.54 14.39
C LEU A 59 -7.54 15.06 14.41
N LEU A 60 -7.00 14.58 13.29
CA LEU A 60 -5.58 14.22 13.17
C LEU A 60 -4.68 15.43 13.42
N ARG A 61 -4.98 16.58 12.81
CA ARG A 61 -4.20 17.81 13.07
C ARG A 61 -4.21 18.17 14.54
N ALA A 62 -5.36 18.09 15.20
CA ALA A 62 -5.47 18.37 16.62
C ALA A 62 -4.64 17.38 17.46
N ALA A 63 -4.64 16.08 17.11
CA ALA A 63 -3.83 15.07 17.77
C ALA A 63 -2.32 15.30 17.59
N THR A 64 -1.87 15.68 16.39
CA THR A 64 -0.49 16.06 16.08
C THR A 64 -0.04 17.24 16.95
N LEU A 65 -0.85 18.31 17.00
CA LEU A 65 -0.57 19.48 17.83
C LEU A 65 -0.56 19.14 19.33
N ALA A 66 -1.42 18.21 19.76
CA ALA A 66 -1.47 17.69 21.13
C ALA A 66 -0.32 16.71 21.46
N GLY A 67 0.48 16.32 20.46
CA GLY A 67 1.74 15.61 20.66
C GLY A 67 1.75 14.13 20.32
N SER A 68 0.81 13.61 19.52
CA SER A 68 0.81 12.22 19.06
C SER A 68 1.68 12.05 17.79
N GLU A 69 2.77 11.28 17.90
CA GLU A 69 3.66 10.94 16.77
C GLU A 69 2.90 10.16 15.68
N ASP A 70 2.14 9.13 16.07
CA ASP A 70 1.33 8.32 15.14
C ASP A 70 0.35 9.18 14.33
N ALA A 71 -0.26 10.18 14.99
CA ALA A 71 -1.15 11.12 14.31
C ALA A 71 -0.39 12.01 13.32
N ALA A 72 0.80 12.49 13.68
CA ALA A 72 1.64 13.30 12.80
C ALA A 72 2.03 12.53 11.53
N MET A 73 2.44 11.27 11.70
CA MET A 73 2.81 10.38 10.59
C MET A 73 1.62 10.12 9.65
N MET A 74 0.45 9.82 10.22
CA MET A 74 -0.77 9.62 9.44
C MET A 74 -1.23 10.91 8.77
N GLU A 75 -1.17 12.05 9.47
CA GLU A 75 -1.50 13.36 8.92
C GLU A 75 -0.61 13.68 7.72
N ALA A 76 0.71 13.48 7.82
CA ALA A 76 1.64 13.70 6.72
C ALA A 76 1.23 12.89 5.47
N ALA A 77 0.96 11.58 5.64
CA ALA A 77 0.55 10.73 4.53
C ALA A 77 -0.77 11.16 3.89
N LEU A 78 -1.79 11.48 4.69
CA LEU A 78 -3.07 11.95 4.16
C LEU A 78 -2.97 13.33 3.50
N THR A 79 -2.09 14.19 4.01
CA THR A 79 -1.77 15.49 3.41
C THR A 79 -1.16 15.30 2.02
N ALA A 80 -0.24 14.35 1.86
CA ALA A 80 0.37 14.05 0.58
C ALA A 80 -0.58 13.39 -0.42
N ASN A 81 -1.49 12.51 0.01
CA ASN A 81 -2.39 11.80 -0.91
C ASN A 81 -3.73 12.52 -1.17
N GLY A 82 -4.02 13.60 -0.43
CA GLY A 82 -5.24 14.40 -0.59
C GLY A 82 -6.48 13.74 0.00
N THR A 83 -6.33 12.83 0.96
CA THR A 83 -7.48 12.27 1.69
C THR A 83 -8.08 13.34 2.57
N GLY A 84 -9.34 13.71 2.31
CA GLY A 84 -10.10 14.67 3.11
C GLY A 84 -9.73 16.16 2.92
N ALA A 85 -8.77 16.48 2.05
CA ALA A 85 -8.35 17.83 1.70
C ALA A 85 -7.56 17.81 0.37
N PRO A 86 -7.28 18.96 -0.29
CA PRO A 86 -6.36 18.98 -1.44
C PRO A 86 -4.99 18.36 -1.12
N GLN A 87 -4.33 17.78 -2.12
CA GLN A 87 -2.96 17.28 -2.00
C GLN A 87 -2.00 18.43 -1.69
N ASP A 88 -1.12 18.23 -0.72
CA ASP A 88 -0.07 19.17 -0.35
C ASP A 88 1.20 18.40 0.06
N TRP A 89 2.08 18.16 -0.91
CA TRP A 89 3.34 17.47 -0.66
C TRP A 89 4.25 18.30 0.27
N SER A 90 4.33 19.60 0.03
CA SER A 90 5.17 20.51 0.82
C SER A 90 4.76 20.52 2.30
N GLY A 91 3.46 20.63 2.59
CA GLY A 91 2.91 20.55 3.94
C GLY A 91 3.13 19.18 4.57
N ALA A 92 2.96 18.10 3.80
CA ALA A 92 3.23 16.74 4.28
C ALA A 92 4.70 16.56 4.72
N THR A 93 5.66 17.03 3.91
CA THR A 93 7.08 16.96 4.26
C THR A 93 7.44 17.82 5.47
N ALA A 94 6.79 18.98 5.63
CA ALA A 94 6.97 19.82 6.81
C ALA A 94 6.47 19.12 8.09
N ILE A 95 5.29 18.49 8.04
CA ILE A 95 4.74 17.71 9.16
C ILE A 95 5.69 16.58 9.54
N LEU A 96 6.20 15.81 8.56
CA LEU A 96 7.13 14.72 8.82
C LEU A 96 8.44 15.21 9.42
N ARG A 97 8.99 16.33 8.93
CA ARG A 97 10.24 16.91 9.47
C ARG A 97 10.07 17.36 10.92
N GLU A 98 8.96 18.04 11.24
CA GLU A 98 8.65 18.45 12.60
C GLU A 98 8.50 17.23 13.53
N ALA A 99 7.82 16.18 13.07
CA ALA A 99 7.72 14.93 13.81
C ALA A 99 9.10 14.27 14.03
N ALA A 100 9.95 14.22 13.00
CA ALA A 100 11.30 13.67 13.09
C ALA A 100 12.16 14.42 14.12
N GLU A 101 12.11 15.75 14.13
CA GLU A 101 12.84 16.58 15.09
C GLU A 101 12.33 16.41 16.52
N ARG A 102 11.01 16.25 16.69
CA ARG A 102 10.37 16.16 18.00
C ARG A 102 10.47 14.78 18.64
N TYR A 103 10.29 13.72 17.85
CA TYR A 103 10.13 12.35 18.37
C TYR A 103 11.30 11.43 18.02
N GLY A 104 12.05 11.71 16.95
CA GLY A 104 13.06 10.78 16.44
C GLY A 104 12.40 9.55 15.83
N GLY A 105 12.94 8.35 16.15
CA GLY A 105 12.29 7.08 15.89
C GLY A 105 11.81 6.87 14.44
N PRO A 106 10.61 6.27 14.24
CA PRO A 106 10.03 6.06 12.92
C PRO A 106 9.90 7.33 12.07
N ALA A 107 9.56 8.48 12.69
CA ALA A 107 9.47 9.75 11.96
C ALA A 107 10.81 10.18 11.38
N ALA A 108 11.90 10.05 12.16
CA ALA A 108 13.25 10.36 11.69
C ALA A 108 13.75 9.35 10.64
N GLU A 109 13.39 8.08 10.76
CA GLU A 109 13.69 7.04 9.76
C GLU A 109 13.03 7.35 8.42
N ASP A 110 11.73 7.70 8.44
CA ASP A 110 10.97 8.09 7.24
C ASP A 110 11.52 9.38 6.61
N ALA A 111 11.81 10.41 7.43
CA ALA A 111 12.40 11.65 6.95
C ALA A 111 13.79 11.42 6.31
N ALA A 112 14.61 10.57 6.94
CA ALA A 112 15.92 10.23 6.42
C ALA A 112 15.82 9.45 5.11
N LEU A 113 14.90 8.48 5.01
CA LEU A 113 14.66 7.74 3.77
C LEU A 113 14.20 8.69 2.66
N LEU A 114 13.20 9.53 2.94
CA LEU A 114 12.65 10.49 1.98
C LEU A 114 13.73 11.45 1.47
N SER A 115 14.64 11.91 2.32
CA SER A 115 15.74 12.81 1.95
C SER A 115 16.75 12.21 0.97
N ARG A 116 16.80 10.87 0.87
CA ARG A 116 17.67 10.15 -0.08
C ARG A 116 16.96 9.80 -1.39
N MET A 117 15.64 10.03 -1.47
CA MET A 117 14.88 9.81 -2.70
C MET A 117 15.07 11.00 -3.64
N ASP A 118 15.28 10.73 -4.92
CA ASP A 118 15.45 11.75 -5.97
C ASP A 118 14.08 12.25 -6.45
N LEU A 119 13.51 13.25 -5.76
CA LEU A 119 12.14 13.72 -5.91
C LEU A 119 12.06 15.23 -6.24
N ASP A 120 11.01 15.62 -6.98
CA ASP A 120 10.62 17.02 -7.18
C ASP A 120 9.79 17.56 -6.00
N ASP A 121 9.36 18.83 -6.12
CA ASP A 121 8.60 19.55 -5.09
C ASP A 121 7.17 19.00 -4.89
N GLU A 122 6.70 18.13 -5.79
CA GLU A 122 5.42 17.43 -5.71
C GLU A 122 5.55 15.96 -5.28
N GLY A 123 6.77 15.49 -5.03
CA GLY A 123 7.10 14.15 -4.58
C GLY A 123 7.19 13.11 -5.69
N TYR A 124 7.22 13.51 -6.95
CA TYR A 124 7.43 12.65 -8.10
C TYR A 124 8.94 12.45 -8.36
N PRO A 125 9.35 11.33 -8.97
CA PRO A 125 10.75 11.10 -9.25
C PRO A 125 11.30 12.09 -10.28
N LEU A 126 12.47 12.68 -10.01
CA LEU A 126 13.17 13.53 -10.99
C LEU A 126 13.68 12.73 -12.19
N ALA A 127 14.06 11.48 -11.96
CA ALA A 127 14.49 10.55 -13.00
C ALA A 127 13.93 9.14 -12.75
N LEU A 128 13.76 8.40 -13.84
CA LEU A 128 13.45 6.98 -13.81
C LEU A 128 14.57 6.19 -14.50
N PRO A 129 14.89 4.97 -14.03
CA PRO A 129 15.75 4.10 -14.80
C PRO A 129 15.11 3.78 -16.16
N GLU A 130 15.94 3.57 -17.17
CA GLU A 130 15.46 3.21 -18.51
C GLU A 130 14.84 1.80 -18.50
N PRO A 131 13.61 1.61 -19.05
CA PRO A 131 12.99 0.30 -19.11
C PRO A 131 13.60 -0.58 -20.20
N GLU A 132 13.83 -1.84 -19.85
CA GLU A 132 14.07 -2.90 -20.81
C GLU A 132 12.73 -3.51 -21.25
N SER A 133 12.52 -3.65 -22.56
CA SER A 133 11.33 -4.30 -23.11
C SER A 133 11.60 -5.80 -23.32
N LEU A 134 10.79 -6.63 -22.67
CA LEU A 134 10.90 -8.09 -22.71
C LEU A 134 9.69 -8.71 -23.43
N GLY A 135 9.95 -9.71 -24.26
CA GLY A 135 8.93 -10.34 -25.09
C GLY A 135 8.86 -9.72 -26.50
N ARG A 136 8.16 -10.40 -27.40
CA ARG A 136 8.01 -9.98 -28.80
C ARG A 136 6.65 -9.35 -29.06
N ASP A 137 5.59 -10.15 -28.99
CA ASP A 137 4.22 -9.75 -29.36
C ASP A 137 3.41 -9.16 -28.19
N TYR A 138 3.90 -9.37 -26.97
CA TYR A 138 3.39 -8.80 -25.72
C TYR A 138 4.59 -8.33 -24.92
N GLN A 139 4.57 -7.07 -24.52
CA GLN A 139 5.71 -6.40 -23.90
C GLN A 139 5.55 -6.38 -22.38
N VAL A 140 6.48 -7.01 -21.67
CA VAL A 140 6.71 -6.83 -20.25
C VAL A 140 7.88 -5.86 -20.11
N LYS A 141 7.66 -4.71 -19.49
CA LYS A 141 8.74 -3.76 -19.23
C LYS A 141 9.41 -4.09 -17.90
N ARG A 142 10.74 -4.04 -17.84
CA ARG A 142 11.54 -4.21 -16.63
C ARG A 142 12.35 -2.96 -16.35
N TRP A 143 12.31 -2.50 -15.11
CA TRP A 143 13.18 -1.47 -14.57
C TRP A 143 14.11 -2.12 -13.55
N ARG A 144 15.42 -2.02 -13.80
CA ARG A 144 16.41 -2.49 -12.83
C ARG A 144 16.60 -1.47 -11.73
N GLN A 145 16.78 -1.94 -10.50
CA GLN A 145 17.02 -1.07 -9.34
C GLN A 145 16.01 0.08 -9.25
N PHE A 146 14.74 -0.23 -9.54
CA PHE A 146 13.64 0.72 -9.48
C PHE A 146 13.43 1.27 -8.06
N LEU A 147 13.64 0.40 -7.07
CA LEU A 147 13.79 0.76 -5.66
C LEU A 147 15.21 0.47 -5.16
N THR A 148 15.66 1.28 -4.22
CA THR A 148 16.86 1.01 -3.41
C THR A 148 16.60 -0.10 -2.38
N PRO A 149 17.63 -0.76 -1.84
CA PRO A 149 17.48 -1.75 -0.77
C PRO A 149 16.74 -1.20 0.46
N GLU A 150 16.97 0.06 0.82
CA GLU A 150 16.32 0.73 1.93
C GLU A 150 14.82 0.96 1.67
N GLU A 151 14.46 1.40 0.46
CA GLU A 151 13.05 1.53 0.04
C GLU A 151 12.34 0.17 0.02
N CYS A 152 13.03 -0.89 -0.44
CA CYS A 152 12.50 -2.25 -0.41
C CYS A 152 12.24 -2.74 1.02
N ALA A 153 13.21 -2.53 1.92
CA ALA A 153 13.09 -2.92 3.32
C ALA A 153 11.93 -2.16 3.99
N HIS A 154 11.83 -0.85 3.75
CA HIS A 154 10.74 -0.02 4.25
C HIS A 154 9.36 -0.54 3.84
N LEU A 155 9.19 -0.81 2.53
CA LEU A 155 7.94 -1.36 2.00
C LEU A 155 7.63 -2.74 2.58
N ALA A 156 8.61 -3.64 2.68
CA ALA A 156 8.40 -4.97 3.27
C ALA A 156 8.01 -4.89 4.77
N MET A 157 8.57 -3.95 5.52
CA MET A 157 8.33 -3.79 6.95
C MET A 157 7.01 -3.08 7.28
N SER A 158 6.49 -2.25 6.37
CA SER A 158 5.24 -1.48 6.55
C SER A 158 4.00 -2.32 6.91
N VAL A 159 4.05 -3.63 6.65
CA VAL A 159 2.93 -4.57 6.89
C VAL A 159 3.36 -5.86 7.58
N ARG A 160 4.56 -5.89 8.17
CA ARG A 160 5.13 -7.11 8.76
C ARG A 160 4.21 -7.72 9.83
N ASP A 161 3.59 -6.87 10.65
CA ASP A 161 2.64 -7.22 11.70
C ASP A 161 1.30 -7.76 11.16
N LEU A 162 1.01 -7.53 9.88
CA LEU A 162 -0.23 -7.94 9.21
C LEU A 162 -0.09 -9.17 8.32
N LEU A 163 1.12 -9.68 8.11
CA LEU A 163 1.34 -10.79 7.18
C LEU A 163 0.60 -12.03 7.66
N ALA A 164 -0.42 -12.41 6.90
CA ALA A 164 -1.22 -13.58 7.13
C ALA A 164 -1.25 -14.46 5.88
N PRO A 165 -1.51 -15.78 6.01
CA PRO A 165 -1.74 -16.65 4.87
C PRO A 165 -2.82 -16.09 3.93
N SER A 166 -2.61 -16.21 2.61
CA SER A 166 -3.58 -15.73 1.62
C SER A 166 -4.89 -16.52 1.71
N ILE A 167 -5.98 -15.82 1.98
CA ILE A 167 -7.35 -16.36 2.03
C ILE A 167 -8.25 -15.67 1.00
N VAL A 168 -9.26 -16.38 0.52
CA VAL A 168 -10.36 -15.84 -0.30
C VAL A 168 -11.70 -16.26 0.30
N ALA A 169 -12.75 -15.51 0.00
CA ALA A 169 -14.10 -15.97 0.28
C ALA A 169 -14.46 -17.11 -0.70
N ASP A 170 -14.89 -18.25 -0.16
CA ASP A 170 -15.47 -19.34 -0.95
C ASP A 170 -16.68 -18.80 -1.74
N PRO A 171 -16.68 -18.87 -3.08
CA PRO A 171 -17.77 -18.33 -3.90
C PRO A 171 -19.14 -18.95 -3.63
N ARG A 172 -19.17 -20.17 -3.06
CA ARG A 172 -20.38 -20.95 -2.78
C ARG A 172 -20.85 -20.81 -1.33
N THR A 173 -19.91 -20.69 -0.38
CA THR A 173 -20.23 -20.71 1.05
C THR A 173 -19.96 -19.40 1.79
N GLY A 174 -19.25 -18.45 1.17
CA GLY A 174 -18.84 -17.19 1.76
C GLY A 174 -17.80 -17.32 2.88
N ARG A 175 -17.37 -18.55 3.22
CA ARG A 175 -16.38 -18.80 4.26
C ARG A 175 -14.98 -18.47 3.79
N SER A 176 -14.14 -17.99 4.69
CA SER A 176 -12.73 -17.77 4.42
C SER A 176 -12.03 -19.11 4.22
N ILE A 177 -11.50 -19.34 3.02
CA ILE A 177 -10.72 -20.53 2.66
C ILE A 177 -9.31 -20.11 2.21
N PRO A 178 -8.28 -20.96 2.38
CA PRO A 178 -6.97 -20.73 1.77
C PRO A 178 -7.11 -20.46 0.27
N HIS A 179 -6.38 -19.48 -0.24
CA HIS A 179 -6.50 -19.10 -1.65
C HIS A 179 -6.07 -20.29 -2.54
N PRO A 180 -6.94 -20.79 -3.45
CA PRO A 180 -6.69 -22.04 -4.18
C PRO A 180 -5.59 -21.95 -5.26
N ILE A 181 -5.05 -20.75 -5.48
CA ILE A 181 -4.14 -20.38 -6.56
C ILE A 181 -2.85 -19.77 -5.99
N ARG A 182 -2.93 -19.08 -4.84
CA ARG A 182 -1.80 -18.40 -4.18
C ARG A 182 -1.58 -18.99 -2.79
N THR A 183 -0.41 -19.60 -2.56
CA THR A 183 -0.09 -20.23 -1.27
C THR A 183 0.78 -19.35 -0.36
N SER A 184 1.07 -18.10 -0.77
CA SER A 184 1.88 -17.12 -0.05
C SER A 184 1.18 -16.51 1.15
N SER A 185 1.95 -15.87 2.04
CA SER A 185 1.41 -14.85 2.93
C SER A 185 1.31 -13.51 2.21
N ALA A 186 0.34 -12.67 2.57
CA ALA A 186 0.14 -11.36 1.97
C ALA A 186 -0.41 -10.37 2.98
N ALA A 187 -0.11 -9.09 2.78
CA ALA A 187 -0.72 -8.00 3.51
C ALA A 187 -0.87 -6.77 2.62
N VAL A 188 -1.95 -6.04 2.84
CA VAL A 188 -2.25 -4.81 2.12
C VAL A 188 -1.76 -3.63 2.94
N VAL A 189 -1.02 -2.71 2.33
CA VAL A 189 -0.73 -1.39 2.89
C VAL A 189 -2.03 -0.59 2.83
N GLY A 190 -2.86 -0.70 3.87
CA GLY A 190 -4.11 0.06 3.95
C GLY A 190 -3.86 1.58 3.97
N PRO A 191 -4.85 2.40 3.62
CA PRO A 191 -4.67 3.86 3.49
C PRO A 191 -4.30 4.56 4.80
N THR A 192 -4.52 3.94 5.97
CA THR A 192 -4.07 4.43 7.29
C THR A 192 -2.63 4.03 7.63
N ARG A 193 -1.98 3.18 6.83
CA ARG A 193 -0.59 2.72 7.00
C ARG A 193 0.35 3.24 5.90
N GLU A 194 -0.17 3.98 4.93
CA GLU A 194 0.67 4.64 3.96
C GLU A 194 1.54 5.67 4.68
N SER A 195 2.85 5.65 4.44
CA SER A 195 3.78 6.66 4.92
C SER A 195 4.30 7.52 3.78
N LEU A 196 4.98 8.63 4.09
CA LEU A 196 5.42 9.58 3.07
C LEU A 196 6.43 8.97 2.06
N PRO A 197 7.39 8.11 2.47
CA PRO A 197 8.21 7.36 1.52
C PRO A 197 7.39 6.42 0.62
N LEU A 198 6.34 5.78 1.15
CA LEU A 198 5.45 4.95 0.34
C LEU A 198 4.65 5.79 -0.67
N GLN A 199 4.23 7.00 -0.30
CA GLN A 199 3.59 7.95 -1.21
C GLN A 199 4.49 8.32 -2.39
N ALA A 200 5.79 8.54 -2.14
CA ALA A 200 6.77 8.79 -3.20
C ALA A 200 6.99 7.54 -4.09
N ILE A 201 7.04 6.34 -3.50
CA ILE A 201 7.10 5.08 -4.28
C ILE A 201 5.88 4.92 -5.18
N MET A 202 4.67 5.22 -4.69
CA MET A 202 3.44 5.15 -5.48
C MET A 202 3.42 6.16 -6.63
N ARG A 203 3.95 7.37 -6.42
CA ARG A 203 4.17 8.37 -7.48
C ARG A 203 5.18 7.89 -8.52
N ARG A 204 6.29 7.28 -8.09
CA ARG A 204 7.29 6.67 -8.97
C ARG A 204 6.70 5.56 -9.83
N LEU A 205 5.86 4.70 -9.24
CA LEU A 205 5.11 3.66 -9.96
C LEU A 205 4.17 4.25 -11.01
N ALA A 206 3.43 5.31 -10.65
CA ALA A 206 2.53 5.99 -11.57
C ALA A 206 3.30 6.59 -12.76
N ALA A 207 4.39 7.32 -12.49
CA ALA A 207 5.25 7.91 -13.52
C ALA A 207 5.82 6.84 -14.48
N ALA A 208 6.38 5.75 -13.95
CA ALA A 208 6.97 4.68 -14.76
C ALA A 208 5.96 3.92 -15.63
N THR A 209 4.72 3.80 -15.15
CA THR A 209 3.64 3.12 -15.88
C THR A 209 2.85 4.04 -16.81
N GLY A 210 3.14 5.35 -16.80
CA GLY A 210 2.37 6.34 -17.57
C GLY A 210 0.93 6.47 -17.07
N THR A 211 0.72 6.30 -15.75
CA THR A 211 -0.59 6.35 -15.09
C THR A 211 -0.62 7.44 -14.01
N ARG A 212 -1.79 7.69 -13.42
CA ARG A 212 -1.94 8.59 -12.26
C ARG A 212 -1.96 7.82 -10.95
N VAL A 213 -1.46 8.43 -9.88
CA VAL A 213 -1.32 7.77 -8.57
C VAL A 213 -2.67 7.29 -8.02
N GLU A 214 -3.75 8.04 -8.27
CA GLU A 214 -5.11 7.74 -7.81
C GLU A 214 -5.74 6.55 -8.53
N GLN A 215 -5.18 6.10 -9.66
CA GLN A 215 -5.64 4.90 -10.35
C GLN A 215 -5.16 3.62 -9.65
N GLY A 216 -4.14 3.71 -8.82
CA GLY A 216 -3.56 2.55 -8.18
C GLY A 216 -4.37 2.06 -6.98
N GLU A 217 -4.59 0.75 -6.92
CA GLU A 217 -5.02 0.08 -5.69
C GLU A 217 -3.92 0.13 -4.63
N PRO A 218 -4.28 -0.03 -3.33
CA PRO A 218 -3.31 -0.20 -2.26
C PRO A 218 -2.23 -1.24 -2.57
N LEU A 219 -0.99 -0.98 -2.15
CA LEU A 219 0.12 -1.91 -2.36
C LEU A 219 -0.15 -3.24 -1.63
N ASN A 220 0.09 -4.35 -2.32
CA ASN A 220 -0.03 -5.69 -1.76
C ASN A 220 1.35 -6.32 -1.61
N VAL A 221 1.84 -6.45 -0.39
CA VAL A 221 3.12 -7.09 -0.09
C VAL A 221 2.91 -8.59 0.04
N LEU A 222 3.79 -9.35 -0.61
CA LEU A 222 3.71 -10.78 -0.78
C LEU A 222 4.99 -11.43 -0.23
N HIS A 223 4.82 -12.51 0.53
CA HIS A 223 5.91 -13.30 1.09
C HIS A 223 5.78 -14.77 0.70
N TYR A 224 6.78 -15.30 0.01
CA TYR A 224 6.85 -16.68 -0.47
C TYR A 224 8.02 -17.42 0.20
N ALA A 225 7.68 -18.43 1.00
CA ALA A 225 8.60 -19.44 1.52
C ALA A 225 8.90 -20.53 0.46
N PRO A 226 9.92 -21.38 0.67
CA PRO A 226 10.20 -22.50 -0.22
C PRO A 226 8.95 -23.38 -0.48
N GLY A 227 8.71 -23.71 -1.73
CA GLY A 227 7.54 -24.45 -2.22
C GLY A 227 6.30 -23.60 -2.48
N GLN A 228 6.22 -22.37 -1.97
CA GLN A 228 5.07 -21.49 -2.23
C GLN A 228 5.15 -20.89 -3.64
N GLU A 229 3.97 -20.70 -4.24
CA GLU A 229 3.80 -20.24 -5.61
C GLU A 229 2.54 -19.37 -5.75
N TYR A 230 2.41 -18.74 -6.91
CA TYR A 230 1.15 -18.24 -7.40
C TYR A 230 0.92 -18.87 -8.78
N ARG A 231 -0.02 -19.81 -8.85
CA ARG A 231 -0.39 -20.48 -10.10
C ARG A 231 -0.86 -19.49 -11.16
N GLU A 232 -0.85 -19.95 -12.40
CA GLU A 232 -1.20 -19.15 -13.56
C GLU A 232 -2.58 -18.49 -13.41
N HIS A 233 -2.62 -17.18 -13.58
CA HIS A 233 -3.82 -16.37 -13.46
C HIS A 233 -3.73 -15.12 -14.35
N MET A 234 -4.81 -14.34 -14.35
CA MET A 234 -4.86 -12.99 -14.90
C MET A 234 -5.19 -12.03 -13.77
N ASP A 235 -4.67 -10.80 -13.86
CA ASP A 235 -4.97 -9.76 -12.86
C ASP A 235 -6.28 -9.02 -13.14
N THR A 236 -6.86 -9.19 -14.33
CA THR A 236 -8.18 -8.63 -14.67
C THR A 236 -9.27 -9.22 -13.79
N LEU A 237 -10.21 -8.37 -13.37
CA LEU A 237 -11.35 -8.75 -12.54
C LEU A 237 -12.58 -9.10 -13.39
N PRO A 238 -13.39 -10.09 -12.98
CA PRO A 238 -14.65 -10.40 -13.67
C PRO A 238 -15.70 -9.30 -13.40
N HIS A 239 -16.48 -8.95 -14.43
CA HIS A 239 -17.68 -8.11 -14.32
C HIS A 239 -17.51 -6.71 -13.68
N VAL A 240 -16.35 -6.07 -13.83
CA VAL A 240 -16.12 -4.69 -13.36
C VAL A 240 -16.09 -3.68 -14.51
N THR A 241 -16.59 -2.47 -14.27
CA THR A 241 -16.48 -1.35 -15.23
C THR A 241 -15.14 -0.62 -15.13
N ASN A 242 -14.56 -0.55 -13.92
CA ASN A 242 -13.23 0.00 -13.70
C ASN A 242 -12.19 -1.13 -13.63
N GLN A 243 -11.72 -1.60 -14.78
CA GLN A 243 -10.81 -2.75 -14.88
C GLN A 243 -9.38 -2.40 -14.43
N ARG A 244 -8.63 -3.38 -13.92
CA ARG A 244 -7.18 -3.32 -13.76
C ARG A 244 -6.51 -3.40 -15.13
N THR A 245 -5.89 -2.32 -15.58
CA THR A 245 -5.29 -2.18 -16.92
C THR A 245 -3.79 -2.42 -16.92
N VAL A 246 -3.11 -2.19 -15.80
CA VAL A 246 -1.67 -2.41 -15.64
C VAL A 246 -1.40 -3.08 -14.30
N THR A 247 -0.45 -4.01 -14.29
CA THR A 247 0.15 -4.55 -13.07
C THR A 247 1.59 -4.08 -13.00
N ALA A 248 1.99 -3.56 -11.84
CA ALA A 248 3.39 -3.33 -11.49
C ALA A 248 3.78 -4.25 -10.32
N LEU A 249 4.82 -5.05 -10.51
CA LEU A 249 5.35 -6.01 -9.54
C LEU A 249 6.80 -5.65 -9.23
N ILE A 250 7.09 -5.40 -7.96
CA ILE A 250 8.42 -5.08 -7.45
C ILE A 250 8.97 -6.28 -6.69
N TYR A 251 10.22 -6.64 -6.94
CA TYR A 251 10.95 -7.67 -6.20
C TYR A 251 11.68 -6.98 -5.03
N LEU A 252 11.32 -7.30 -3.79
CA LEU A 252 11.79 -6.55 -2.62
C LEU A 252 13.08 -7.09 -2.01
N ASN A 253 13.58 -8.24 -2.48
CA ASN A 253 14.83 -8.79 -1.96
C ASN A 253 15.58 -9.61 -3.01
N THR A 254 16.79 -10.01 -2.66
CA THR A 254 17.62 -10.99 -3.37
C THR A 254 17.82 -12.23 -2.49
N GLY A 255 18.60 -13.21 -2.96
CA GLY A 255 19.00 -14.38 -2.17
C GLY A 255 17.98 -15.52 -2.18
N TYR A 256 17.16 -15.62 -3.22
CA TYR A 256 16.25 -16.75 -3.45
C TYR A 256 16.52 -17.39 -4.82
N VAL A 257 16.16 -18.67 -4.95
CA VAL A 257 16.26 -19.45 -6.20
C VAL A 257 14.87 -19.93 -6.58
N GLY A 258 14.51 -19.87 -7.86
CA GLY A 258 13.12 -20.02 -8.30
C GLY A 258 12.35 -18.71 -8.11
N GLY A 259 11.02 -18.76 -8.00
CA GLY A 259 10.23 -17.56 -7.75
C GLY A 259 10.11 -16.61 -8.95
N GLU A 260 10.52 -17.01 -10.16
CA GLU A 260 10.41 -16.20 -11.36
C GLU A 260 8.94 -15.86 -11.69
N THR A 261 8.72 -14.69 -12.28
CA THR A 261 7.42 -14.36 -12.86
C THR A 261 7.40 -14.87 -14.30
N ARG A 262 6.63 -15.92 -14.55
CA ARG A 262 6.54 -16.62 -15.83
C ARG A 262 5.31 -16.18 -16.60
N PHE A 263 5.49 -15.84 -17.87
CA PHE A 263 4.44 -15.54 -18.84
C PHE A 263 4.42 -16.63 -19.92
N PRO A 264 3.53 -17.65 -19.78
CA PRO A 264 3.57 -18.84 -20.63
C PRO A 264 3.35 -18.55 -22.11
N ALA A 265 2.47 -17.59 -22.43
CA ALA A 265 2.12 -17.26 -23.80
C ALA A 265 3.28 -16.64 -24.62
N GLN A 266 4.34 -16.15 -23.96
CA GLN A 266 5.56 -15.65 -24.64
C GLN A 266 6.79 -16.54 -24.37
N ASN A 267 6.62 -17.65 -23.65
CA ASN A 267 7.72 -18.45 -23.11
C ASN A 267 8.78 -17.58 -22.39
N LEU A 268 8.31 -16.57 -21.64
CA LEU A 268 9.15 -15.61 -20.93
C LEU A 268 9.14 -15.92 -19.43
N SER A 269 10.31 -15.88 -18.79
CA SER A 269 10.44 -15.92 -17.33
C SER A 269 11.31 -14.77 -16.88
N VAL A 270 10.84 -13.99 -15.91
CA VAL A 270 11.59 -12.88 -15.34
C VAL A 270 12.00 -13.22 -13.91
N ALA A 271 13.31 -13.37 -13.73
CA ALA A 271 13.95 -13.39 -12.41
C ALA A 271 14.33 -11.95 -12.06
N GLY A 272 13.65 -11.35 -11.08
CA GLY A 272 13.95 -9.99 -10.63
C GLY A 272 14.98 -9.99 -9.50
N GLY A 273 15.97 -9.10 -9.60
CA GLY A 273 16.84 -8.75 -8.49
C GLY A 273 16.11 -7.90 -7.45
N GLY A 274 16.65 -7.81 -6.24
CA GLY A 274 16.11 -6.91 -5.22
C GLY A 274 16.11 -5.46 -5.71
N GLY A 275 14.96 -4.80 -5.64
CA GLY A 275 14.73 -3.46 -6.17
C GLY A 275 14.22 -3.43 -7.61
N ASP A 276 14.29 -4.52 -8.37
CA ASP A 276 13.77 -4.54 -9.73
C ASP A 276 12.24 -4.45 -9.74
N MET A 277 11.69 -3.85 -10.79
CA MET A 277 10.26 -3.82 -11.06
C MET A 277 9.99 -4.37 -12.46
N VAL A 278 8.89 -5.11 -12.60
CA VAL A 278 8.27 -5.40 -13.89
C VAL A 278 6.88 -4.78 -13.97
N ALA A 279 6.50 -4.27 -15.13
CA ALA A 279 5.14 -3.84 -15.39
C ALA A 279 4.64 -4.35 -16.74
N PHE A 280 3.35 -4.66 -16.80
CA PHE A 280 2.71 -5.22 -17.99
C PHE A 280 1.23 -4.86 -18.07
N ALA A 281 0.70 -4.80 -19.29
CA ALA A 281 -0.69 -4.43 -19.55
C ALA A 281 -1.62 -5.64 -19.42
N ASN A 282 -2.66 -5.51 -18.60
CA ASN A 282 -3.65 -6.57 -18.38
C ASN A 282 -4.76 -6.59 -19.43
N THR A 283 -4.90 -5.49 -20.19
CA THR A 283 -5.99 -5.28 -21.14
C THR A 283 -5.47 -4.86 -22.51
N LEU A 284 -6.25 -5.18 -23.54
CA LEU A 284 -6.11 -4.60 -24.87
C LEU A 284 -6.51 -3.11 -24.85
N PRO A 285 -6.23 -2.33 -25.92
CA PRO A 285 -6.61 -0.92 -25.99
C PRO A 285 -8.12 -0.65 -25.85
N ASP A 286 -8.96 -1.64 -26.15
CA ASP A 286 -10.42 -1.58 -25.98
C ASP A 286 -10.88 -1.87 -24.54
N GLY A 287 -9.95 -2.16 -23.62
CA GLY A 287 -10.21 -2.48 -22.22
C GLY A 287 -10.58 -3.94 -21.94
N SER A 288 -10.70 -4.78 -22.97
CA SER A 288 -10.93 -6.21 -22.79
C SER A 288 -9.68 -6.93 -22.25
N PRO A 289 -9.81 -8.00 -21.43
CA PRO A 289 -8.67 -8.73 -20.91
C PRO A 289 -7.74 -9.27 -22.02
N ASP A 290 -6.44 -8.98 -21.94
CA ASP A 290 -5.47 -9.55 -22.87
C ASP A 290 -5.02 -10.92 -22.37
N PRO A 291 -5.37 -12.05 -23.04
CA PRO A 291 -5.01 -13.38 -22.58
C PRO A 291 -3.50 -13.63 -22.53
N ARG A 292 -2.69 -12.81 -23.21
CA ARG A 292 -1.23 -12.88 -23.19
C ARG A 292 -0.63 -12.40 -21.87
N SER A 293 -1.41 -11.66 -21.05
CA SER A 293 -1.03 -11.21 -19.70
C SER A 293 -1.08 -12.31 -18.64
N ARG A 294 -1.50 -13.53 -19.00
CA ARG A 294 -1.46 -14.69 -18.09
C ARG A 294 -0.05 -14.89 -17.57
N HIS A 295 0.06 -14.98 -16.26
CA HIS A 295 1.35 -15.12 -15.61
C HIS A 295 1.23 -15.94 -14.32
N ALA A 296 2.38 -16.44 -13.86
CA ALA A 296 2.52 -17.22 -12.65
C ALA A 296 3.78 -16.77 -11.89
N GLY A 297 3.73 -16.80 -10.57
CA GLY A 297 4.94 -16.81 -9.74
C GLY A 297 5.32 -18.26 -9.50
N VAL A 298 6.34 -18.77 -10.21
CA VAL A 298 6.73 -20.18 -10.10
C VAL A 298 7.30 -20.47 -8.70
N PRO A 299 7.33 -21.74 -8.24
CA PRO A 299 7.74 -22.07 -6.89
C PRO A 299 9.11 -21.51 -6.50
N VAL A 300 9.20 -20.92 -5.31
CA VAL A 300 10.50 -20.64 -4.67
C VAL A 300 11.13 -21.97 -4.27
N ARG A 301 12.36 -22.23 -4.70
CA ARG A 301 13.08 -23.48 -4.41
C ARG A 301 14.02 -23.34 -3.21
N GLN A 302 14.64 -22.17 -3.05
CA GLN A 302 15.54 -21.86 -1.93
C GLN A 302 15.40 -20.40 -1.52
N GLY A 303 15.66 -20.10 -0.24
CA GLY A 303 15.51 -18.75 0.31
C GLY A 303 14.04 -18.34 0.49
N VAL A 304 13.80 -17.04 0.62
CA VAL A 304 12.48 -16.43 0.75
C VAL A 304 12.37 -15.31 -0.27
N LYS A 305 11.24 -15.23 -0.97
CA LYS A 305 10.95 -14.12 -1.89
C LYS A 305 9.95 -13.16 -1.27
N TRP A 306 10.31 -11.89 -1.24
CA TRP A 306 9.42 -10.77 -0.97
C TRP A 306 9.12 -10.02 -2.27
N ALA A 307 7.87 -9.66 -2.45
CA ALA A 307 7.44 -8.84 -3.58
C ALA A 307 6.35 -7.87 -3.16
N ALA A 308 6.13 -6.82 -3.93
CA ALA A 308 4.96 -5.96 -3.80
C ALA A 308 4.28 -5.81 -5.16
N THR A 309 2.96 -5.87 -5.17
CA THR A 309 2.15 -5.65 -6.37
C THR A 309 1.30 -4.40 -6.20
N ARG A 310 1.28 -3.56 -7.22
CA ARG A 310 0.28 -2.51 -7.40
C ARG A 310 -0.52 -2.81 -8.66
N TRP A 311 -1.82 -3.03 -8.48
CA TRP A 311 -2.75 -3.07 -9.60
C TRP A 311 -3.25 -1.67 -9.91
N ILE A 312 -3.29 -1.30 -11.19
CA ILE A 312 -3.66 0.05 -11.62
C ILE A 312 -4.93 -0.02 -12.47
N ARG A 313 -5.94 0.74 -12.05
CA ARG A 313 -7.28 0.77 -12.64
C ARG A 313 -7.35 1.70 -13.86
N ALA A 314 -8.34 1.50 -14.72
CA ALA A 314 -8.61 2.38 -15.86
C ALA A 314 -9.00 3.82 -15.44
N LYS A 315 -9.64 3.95 -14.28
CA LYS A 315 -10.11 5.22 -13.68
C LYS A 315 -9.66 5.28 -12.21
N PRO A 316 -9.67 6.48 -11.59
CA PRO A 316 -9.35 6.63 -10.16
C PRO A 316 -10.07 5.59 -9.29
N PHE A 317 -9.36 5.05 -8.31
CA PHE A 317 -9.80 4.04 -7.37
C PHE A 317 -9.95 4.68 -5.98
N ASP A 318 -11.14 4.57 -5.40
CA ASP A 318 -11.38 5.05 -4.05
C ASP A 318 -10.90 4.01 -3.03
N VAL A 319 -9.80 4.32 -2.35
CA VAL A 319 -9.19 3.44 -1.35
C VAL A 319 -10.01 3.32 -0.05
N TRP A 320 -10.97 4.21 0.16
CA TRP A 320 -11.83 4.24 1.35
C TRP A 320 -13.20 3.61 1.12
N ASN A 321 -13.62 3.46 -0.13
CA ASN A 321 -14.89 2.85 -0.52
C ASN A 321 -14.64 1.58 -1.34
N HIS A 322 -14.68 0.43 -0.66
CA HIS A 322 -14.88 -0.85 -1.33
C HIS A 322 -16.38 -1.00 -1.62
N GLY A 323 -16.82 -0.39 -2.71
CA GLY A 323 -18.09 -0.74 -3.37
C GLY A 323 -17.94 -2.01 -4.19
#